data_AF-A0AAN8K1V4-F1
#
_entry.id   AF-A0AAN8K1V4-F1
#
_cell.length_a   1.000
_cell.length_b   1.000
_cell.length_c   1.000
_cell.angle_alpha   90.00
_cell.angle_beta   90.00
_cell.angle_gamma   90.00
#
_symmetry.space_group_name_H-M   'P 1'
#
loop_
_entity.id
_entity.type
_entity.pdbx_description
1 polymer ?
#
loop_
_entity_poly.entity_id
_entity_poly.type
_entity_poly.pdbx_seq_one_letter_code
_entity_poly.pdbx_strand_id
1 'polypeptide(L)'
;MKSITTPTGTVEWNNILTLNDVQNTIGLSAGNKLSNKHVNFQQQKMKVSLAVQTLSNSVAVGLQSAFELGVDGLDACSSTVQFIQYFDKLFDVMNSRSKFVPGMKQAISSNNIGYRTHFFQEVKQYLLSLRTLDGQSLLECRR
;
A
#
# COMPACT_ATOMS: atom_id res chain seq x y z
N MET A 1 -3.33 10.06 -14.73
CA MET A 1 -3.12 8.88 -13.84
C MET A 1 -4.00 9.09 -12.61
N LYS A 2 -4.64 8.06 -12.05
CA LYS A 2 -5.61 8.25 -10.96
C LYS A 2 -4.84 8.45 -9.63
N SER A 3 -4.88 9.66 -9.09
CA SER A 3 -4.42 9.97 -7.72
C SER A 3 -5.60 9.98 -6.76
N ILE A 4 -5.33 9.71 -5.49
CA ILE A 4 -6.33 9.71 -4.42
C ILE A 4 -5.88 10.71 -3.37
N THR A 5 -6.79 11.58 -2.94
CA THR A 5 -6.52 12.54 -1.88
C THR A 5 -6.87 11.91 -0.53
N THR A 6 -6.01 12.13 0.45
CA THR A 6 -6.16 11.76 1.86
C THR A 6 -6.09 13.02 2.72
N PRO A 7 -6.48 12.98 3.99
CA PRO A 7 -6.32 14.14 4.89
C PRO A 7 -4.87 14.61 5.07
N THR A 8 -3.89 13.74 4.82
CA THR A 8 -2.47 13.97 5.08
C THR A 8 -1.65 14.20 3.80
N GLY A 9 -2.29 14.17 2.63
CA GLY A 9 -1.62 14.37 1.34
C GLY A 9 -2.21 13.48 0.24
N THR A 10 -1.42 13.22 -0.81
CA THR A 10 -1.89 12.54 -2.02
C THR A 10 -1.23 11.17 -2.17
N VAL A 11 -2.05 10.15 -2.43
CA VAL A 11 -1.58 8.83 -2.85
C VAL A 11 -1.45 8.84 -4.36
N GLU A 12 -0.23 8.60 -4.83
CA GLU A 12 0.10 8.67 -6.25
C GLU A 12 0.73 7.38 -6.75
N TRP A 13 0.17 6.85 -7.84
CA TRP A 13 0.76 5.70 -8.54
C TRP A 13 2.17 6.00 -9.06
N ASN A 14 2.46 7.28 -9.36
CA ASN A 14 3.76 7.71 -9.82
C ASN A 14 4.89 7.34 -8.84
N ASN A 15 4.64 7.36 -7.53
CA ASN A 15 5.62 6.94 -6.53
C ASN A 15 6.09 5.49 -6.75
N ILE A 16 5.16 4.58 -7.09
CA ILE A 16 5.47 3.18 -7.35
C ILE A 16 6.20 3.00 -8.69
N LEU A 17 5.85 3.82 -9.70
CA LEU A 17 6.56 3.85 -10.97
C LEU A 17 8.02 4.30 -10.78
N THR A 18 8.22 5.46 -10.14
CA THR A 18 9.54 6.02 -9.86
C THR A 18 10.41 5.04 -9.06
N LEU A 19 9.86 4.42 -8.01
CA LEU A 19 10.61 3.41 -7.26
C LEU A 19 11.03 2.22 -8.14
N ASN A 20 10.12 1.70 -8.98
CA ASN A 20 10.45 0.62 -9.89
C ASN A 20 11.55 1.03 -10.89
N ASP A 21 11.47 2.23 -11.44
CA ASP A 21 12.41 2.72 -12.45
C ASP A 21 13.80 2.96 -11.86
N VAL A 22 13.87 3.54 -10.65
CA VAL A 22 15.13 3.71 -9.90
C VAL A 22 15.78 2.36 -9.61
N GLN A 23 15.01 1.38 -9.10
CA GLN A 23 15.52 0.03 -8.82
C GLN A 23 16.02 -0.67 -10.11
N ASN A 24 15.32 -0.50 -11.23
CA ASN A 24 15.74 -1.06 -12.51
C ASN A 24 17.00 -0.38 -13.06
N THR A 25 17.11 0.94 -12.88
CA THR A 25 18.27 1.72 -13.35
C THR A 25 19.53 1.36 -12.57
N ILE A 26 19.40 1.19 -11.25
CA ILE A 26 20.50 0.77 -10.37
C ILE A 26 20.81 -0.74 -10.54
N GLY A 27 19.81 -1.54 -10.93
CA GLY A 27 19.92 -2.99 -11.01
C GLY A 27 19.78 -3.70 -9.65
N LEU A 28 19.29 -3.01 -8.63
CA LEU A 28 19.11 -3.52 -7.26
C LEU A 28 17.72 -3.17 -6.73
N SER A 29 17.04 -4.14 -6.09
CA SER A 29 15.79 -3.87 -5.39
C SER A 29 16.02 -3.55 -3.91
N ALA A 30 15.16 -2.72 -3.32
CA ALA A 30 15.16 -2.42 -1.88
C ALA A 30 14.57 -3.58 -1.06
N GLY A 31 14.92 -4.83 -1.38
CA GLY A 31 14.42 -6.04 -0.71
C GLY A 31 12.96 -6.39 -1.00
N ASN A 32 12.29 -5.68 -1.90
CA ASN A 32 10.91 -5.93 -2.33
C ASN A 32 10.86 -6.72 -3.66
N LYS A 33 9.65 -7.19 -4.01
CA LYS A 33 9.39 -7.97 -5.24
C LYS A 33 8.90 -7.12 -6.42
N LEU A 34 8.88 -5.79 -6.26
CA LEU A 34 8.40 -4.87 -7.29
C LEU A 34 9.21 -5.03 -8.57
N SER A 35 8.53 -5.01 -9.71
CA SER A 35 9.16 -5.16 -11.03
C SER A 35 8.21 -4.67 -12.11
N ASN A 36 8.68 -4.61 -13.36
CA ASN A 36 7.90 -4.19 -14.52
C ASN A 36 6.56 -4.92 -14.69
N LYS A 37 6.43 -6.16 -14.21
CA LYS A 37 5.16 -6.90 -14.23
C LYS A 37 4.10 -6.31 -13.31
N HIS A 38 4.52 -5.67 -12.23
CA HIS A 38 3.66 -5.03 -11.24
C HIS A 38 3.14 -3.68 -11.72
N VAL A 39 3.97 -2.93 -12.44
CA VAL A 39 3.59 -1.61 -12.97
C VAL A 39 2.85 -1.71 -14.31
N ASN A 40 3.21 -2.69 -15.14
CA ASN A 40 2.57 -3.00 -16.42
C ASN A 40 1.57 -4.16 -16.29
N PHE A 41 0.69 -4.08 -15.28
CA PHE A 41 -0.20 -5.18 -14.87
C PHE A 41 -1.45 -5.35 -15.75
N GLN A 42 -1.65 -4.55 -16.81
CA GLN A 42 -2.91 -4.47 -17.57
C GLN A 42 -3.35 -5.84 -18.12
N GLN A 43 -2.41 -6.63 -18.63
CA GLN A 43 -2.67 -7.99 -19.14
C GLN A 43 -2.83 -9.03 -18.01
N GLN A 44 -2.47 -8.68 -16.78
CA GLN A 44 -2.50 -9.55 -15.60
C GLN A 44 -3.37 -8.97 -14.47
N LYS A 45 -4.37 -8.14 -14.80
CA LYS A 45 -5.20 -7.41 -13.83
C LYS A 45 -5.95 -8.28 -12.82
N MET A 46 -6.19 -9.56 -13.14
CA MET A 46 -6.84 -10.54 -12.24
C MET A 46 -5.85 -11.25 -11.32
N LYS A 47 -4.54 -11.06 -11.50
CA LYS A 47 -3.50 -11.74 -10.74
C LYS A 47 -3.30 -11.04 -9.39
N VAL A 48 -4.05 -11.48 -8.40
CA VAL A 48 -4.02 -10.94 -7.02
C VAL A 48 -2.61 -10.90 -6.43
N SER A 49 -1.75 -11.87 -6.76
CA SER A 49 -0.37 -11.88 -6.28
C SER A 49 0.45 -10.67 -6.73
N LEU A 50 0.19 -10.10 -7.92
CA LEU A 50 0.82 -8.84 -8.31
C LEU A 50 0.33 -7.69 -7.45
N ALA A 51 -0.99 -7.55 -7.27
CA ALA A 51 -1.56 -6.47 -6.47
C ALA A 51 -1.04 -6.49 -5.01
N VAL A 52 -1.00 -7.67 -4.39
CA VAL A 52 -0.50 -7.85 -3.02
C VAL A 52 0.99 -7.54 -2.91
N GLN A 53 1.81 -7.92 -3.91
CA GLN A 53 3.24 -7.63 -3.90
C GLN A 53 3.52 -6.13 -4.10
N THR A 54 2.76 -5.47 -4.97
CA THR A 54 2.79 -4.02 -5.18
C THR A 54 2.46 -3.25 -3.90
N LEU A 55 1.44 -3.71 -3.15
CA LEU A 55 0.97 -3.08 -1.91
C LEU A 55 1.56 -3.74 -0.66
N SER A 56 2.80 -4.24 -0.73
CA SER A 56 3.44 -4.88 0.42
C SER A 56 4.22 -3.90 1.29
N ASN A 57 4.39 -4.22 2.57
CA ASN A 57 5.20 -3.39 3.49
C ASN A 57 6.65 -3.19 2.99
N SER A 58 7.22 -4.16 2.28
CA SER A 58 8.57 -4.00 1.69
C SER A 58 8.63 -2.90 0.62
N VAL A 59 7.54 -2.67 -0.13
CA VAL A 59 7.45 -1.54 -1.07
C VAL A 59 7.31 -0.21 -0.32
N ALA A 60 6.52 -0.18 0.76
CA ALA A 60 6.40 0.99 1.62
C ALA A 60 7.76 1.39 2.23
N VAL A 61 8.54 0.42 2.72
CA VAL A 61 9.91 0.65 3.21
C VAL A 61 10.81 1.16 2.10
N GLY A 62 10.75 0.57 0.89
CA GLY A 62 11.52 1.05 -0.26
C GLY A 62 11.23 2.51 -0.63
N LEU A 63 9.96 2.90 -0.62
CA LEU A 63 9.56 4.30 -0.83
C LEU A 63 10.10 5.22 0.26
N GLN A 64 9.94 4.82 1.53
CA GLN A 64 10.41 5.60 2.67
C GLN A 64 11.93 5.80 2.63
N SER A 65 12.69 4.74 2.32
CA SER A 65 14.15 4.83 2.17
C SER A 65 14.56 5.71 0.99
N ALA A 66 13.84 5.65 -0.14
CA ALA A 66 14.14 6.50 -1.28
C ALA A 66 13.87 7.99 -0.97
N PHE A 67 12.82 8.30 -0.22
CA PHE A 67 12.57 9.65 0.32
C PHE A 67 13.71 10.11 1.23
N GLU A 68 14.13 9.27 2.19
CA GLU A 68 15.23 9.59 3.13
C GLU A 68 16.58 9.81 2.42
N LEU A 69 16.79 9.15 1.29
CA LEU A 69 17.98 9.31 0.45
C LEU A 69 17.89 10.49 -0.52
N GLY A 70 16.77 11.22 -0.58
CA GLY A 70 16.58 12.35 -1.48
C GLY A 70 16.53 11.93 -2.96
N VAL A 71 15.90 10.79 -3.26
CA VAL A 71 15.70 10.35 -4.64
C VAL A 71 14.69 11.25 -5.33
N ASP A 72 15.11 11.87 -6.43
CA ASP A 72 14.28 12.76 -7.24
C ASP A 72 12.92 12.14 -7.58
N GLY A 73 11.85 12.89 -7.33
CA GLY A 73 10.49 12.47 -7.64
C GLY A 73 9.84 11.57 -6.58
N LEU A 74 10.50 11.37 -5.43
CA LEU A 74 9.94 10.70 -4.25
C LEU A 74 9.90 11.60 -3.01
N ASP A 75 9.98 12.91 -3.19
CA ASP A 75 10.00 13.93 -2.12
C ASP A 75 8.69 14.02 -1.32
N ALA A 76 7.60 13.46 -1.85
CA ALA A 76 6.26 13.52 -1.26
C ALA A 76 5.52 12.17 -1.28
N CYS A 77 6.20 11.07 -0.91
CA CYS A 77 5.60 9.74 -0.96
C CYS A 77 4.93 9.27 0.34
N SER A 78 4.94 10.06 1.42
CA SER A 78 4.49 9.66 2.76
C SER A 78 3.04 9.15 2.81
N SER A 79 2.13 9.82 2.10
CA SER A 79 0.73 9.38 1.97
C SER A 79 0.61 8.04 1.25
N THR A 80 1.45 7.79 0.25
CA THR A 80 1.50 6.51 -0.47
C THR A 80 2.08 5.40 0.41
N VAL A 81 3.11 5.71 1.20
CA VAL A 81 3.68 4.79 2.20
C VAL A 81 2.61 4.35 3.20
N GLN A 82 1.89 5.31 3.79
CA GLN A 82 0.81 5.01 4.75
C GLN A 82 -0.32 4.19 4.10
N PHE A 83 -0.73 4.55 2.89
CA PHE A 83 -1.74 3.80 2.13
C PHE A 83 -1.32 2.33 1.96
N ILE A 84 -0.09 2.08 1.52
CA ILE A 84 0.43 0.72 1.32
C ILE A 84 0.44 -0.04 2.66
N GLN A 85 0.92 0.58 3.74
CA GLN A 85 0.96 -0.06 5.06
C GLN A 85 -0.43 -0.46 5.58
N TYR A 86 -1.46 0.36 5.35
CA TYR A 86 -2.83 -0.02 5.70
C TYR A 86 -3.32 -1.23 4.89
N PHE A 87 -3.10 -1.24 3.59
CA PHE A 87 -3.55 -2.34 2.73
C PHE A 87 -2.77 -3.65 2.97
N ASP A 88 -1.47 -3.58 3.23
CA ASP A 88 -0.64 -4.73 3.60
C ASP A 88 -1.18 -5.39 4.88
N LYS A 89 -1.35 -4.60 5.94
CA LYS A 89 -1.90 -5.08 7.22
C LYS A 89 -3.33 -5.59 7.07
N LEU A 90 -4.16 -4.89 6.30
CA LEU A 90 -5.55 -5.28 6.07
C LEU A 90 -5.63 -6.64 5.37
N PHE A 91 -4.81 -6.85 4.33
CA PHE A 91 -4.72 -8.13 3.64
C PHE A 91 -4.25 -9.25 4.59
N ASP A 92 -3.24 -8.98 5.42
CA ASP A 92 -2.74 -9.92 6.42
C ASP A 92 -3.80 -10.34 7.44
N VAL A 93 -4.57 -9.39 7.99
CA VAL A 93 -5.64 -9.70 8.97
C VAL A 93 -6.74 -10.51 8.32
N MET A 94 -7.23 -10.08 7.15
CA MET A 94 -8.37 -10.70 6.46
C MET A 94 -8.03 -12.07 5.87
N ASN A 95 -6.74 -12.35 5.62
CA ASN A 95 -6.26 -13.64 5.15
C ASN A 95 -5.53 -14.45 6.25
N SER A 96 -5.72 -14.10 7.52
CA SER A 96 -5.12 -14.81 8.64
C SER A 96 -5.74 -16.20 8.82
N ARG A 97 -4.90 -17.22 9.01
CA ARG A 97 -5.35 -18.64 9.12
C ARG A 97 -4.69 -19.44 10.23
N SER A 98 -3.55 -18.99 10.74
CA SER A 98 -2.75 -19.76 11.71
C SER A 98 -2.53 -18.96 12.98
N LYS A 99 -2.69 -19.63 14.14
CA LYS A 99 -2.39 -19.06 15.46
C LYS A 99 -0.89 -18.91 15.74
N PHE A 100 -0.05 -19.63 15.00
CA PHE A 100 1.40 -19.69 15.20
C PHE A 100 2.16 -18.61 14.41
N VAL A 101 1.50 -17.91 13.50
CA VAL A 101 2.12 -16.80 12.76
C VAL A 101 1.99 -15.54 13.61
N PRO A 102 3.06 -14.75 13.79
CA PRO A 102 3.01 -13.52 14.60
C PRO A 102 2.34 -12.36 13.86
N GLY A 103 2.05 -11.29 14.62
CA GLY A 103 1.62 -10.00 14.08
C GLY A 103 0.28 -10.05 13.37
N MET A 104 0.12 -9.23 12.32
CA MET A 104 -1.16 -9.08 11.64
C MET A 104 -1.65 -10.36 10.93
N LYS A 105 -0.77 -11.30 10.64
CA LYS A 105 -1.09 -12.59 9.99
C LYS A 105 -1.61 -13.64 10.96
N GLN A 106 -1.52 -13.40 12.28
CA GLN A 106 -2.05 -14.32 13.29
C GLN A 106 -3.56 -14.44 13.16
N ALA A 107 -4.09 -15.67 13.25
CA ALA A 107 -5.53 -15.92 13.30
C ALA A 107 -6.20 -15.09 14.41
N ILE A 108 -7.40 -14.59 14.10
CA ILE A 108 -8.22 -13.85 15.06
C ILE A 108 -8.61 -14.77 16.22
N SER A 109 -8.41 -14.30 17.45
CA SER A 109 -8.71 -15.01 18.68
C SER A 109 -9.16 -14.04 19.78
N SER A 110 -9.70 -14.56 20.87
CA SER A 110 -10.05 -13.77 22.06
C SER A 110 -8.88 -12.92 22.57
N ASN A 111 -7.64 -13.38 22.39
CA ASN A 111 -6.45 -12.69 22.90
C ASN A 111 -6.04 -11.48 22.05
N ASN A 112 -6.45 -11.41 20.78
CA ASN A 112 -6.05 -10.33 19.87
C ASN A 112 -7.24 -9.53 19.31
N ILE A 113 -8.48 -9.95 19.55
CA ILE A 113 -9.70 -9.34 18.98
C ILE A 113 -9.81 -7.84 19.25
N GLY A 114 -9.47 -7.38 20.45
CA GLY A 114 -9.54 -5.94 20.79
C GLY A 114 -8.67 -5.08 19.88
N TYR A 115 -7.41 -5.46 19.73
CA TYR A 115 -6.48 -4.80 18.81
C TYR A 115 -6.92 -4.89 17.34
N ARG A 116 -7.45 -6.04 16.91
CA ARG A 116 -7.97 -6.21 15.53
C ARG A 116 -9.16 -5.29 15.26
N THR A 117 -10.10 -5.22 16.18
CA THR A 117 -11.27 -4.35 16.07
C THR A 117 -10.85 -2.88 16.01
N HIS A 118 -9.89 -2.46 16.85
CA HIS A 118 -9.35 -1.11 16.80
C HIS A 118 -8.72 -0.79 15.43
N PHE A 119 -7.87 -1.69 14.92
CA PHE A 119 -7.27 -1.55 13.59
C PHE A 119 -8.33 -1.47 12.47
N PHE A 120 -9.37 -2.31 12.50
CA PHE A 120 -10.45 -2.24 11.52
C PHE A 120 -11.22 -0.92 11.59
N GLN A 121 -11.44 -0.37 12.79
CA GLN A 121 -12.06 0.94 12.96
C GLN A 121 -11.19 2.04 12.37
N GLU A 122 -9.88 2.04 12.66
CA GLU A 122 -8.91 2.99 12.11
C GLU A 122 -8.89 2.96 10.57
N VAL A 123 -8.71 1.77 9.97
CA VAL A 123 -8.70 1.62 8.51
C VAL A 123 -10.04 1.99 7.89
N LYS A 124 -11.17 1.67 8.55
CA LYS A 124 -12.49 2.10 8.09
C LYS A 124 -12.59 3.62 8.02
N GLN A 125 -12.16 4.34 9.06
CA GLN A 125 -12.16 5.80 9.05
C GLN A 125 -11.25 6.36 7.95
N TYR A 126 -10.06 5.77 7.79
CA TYR A 126 -9.15 6.14 6.71
C TYR A 126 -9.79 5.96 5.33
N LEU A 127 -10.38 4.80 5.03
CA LEU A 127 -11.03 4.52 3.75
C LEU A 127 -12.22 5.46 3.48
N LEU A 128 -13.01 5.80 4.51
CA LEU A 128 -14.11 6.76 4.43
C LEU A 128 -13.63 8.20 4.18
N SER A 129 -12.37 8.51 4.50
CA SER A 129 -11.77 9.82 4.28
C SER A 129 -11.20 10.02 2.86
N LEU A 130 -11.04 8.93 2.09
CA LEU A 130 -10.44 9.01 0.76
C LEU A 130 -11.32 9.78 -0.22
N ARG A 131 -10.70 10.64 -1.03
CA ARG A 131 -11.35 11.49 -2.04
C ARG A 131 -10.68 11.37 -3.40
N THR A 132 -11.42 11.68 -4.46
CA THR A 132 -10.84 12.02 -5.76
C THR A 132 -10.11 13.36 -5.68
N LEU A 133 -9.32 13.69 -6.69
CA LEU A 133 -8.69 15.01 -6.78
C LEU A 133 -9.72 16.15 -6.81
N ASP A 134 -10.90 15.90 -7.38
CA ASP A 134 -12.02 16.86 -7.44
C ASP A 134 -12.79 16.95 -6.11
N GLY A 135 -12.34 16.25 -5.06
CA GLY A 135 -12.94 16.30 -3.73
C GLY A 135 -14.15 15.38 -3.53
N GLN A 136 -14.53 14.57 -4.52
CA GLN A 136 -15.62 13.61 -4.37
C GLN A 136 -15.21 12.43 -3.50
N SER A 137 -16.12 11.93 -2.67
CA SER A 137 -15.93 10.68 -1.93
C SER A 137 -15.57 9.52 -2.87
N LEU A 138 -14.45 8.84 -2.60
CA LEU A 138 -14.01 7.71 -3.42
C LEU A 138 -15.03 6.55 -3.40
N LEU A 139 -15.83 6.45 -2.34
CA LEU A 139 -16.89 5.45 -2.19
C LEU A 139 -18.14 5.75 -3.03
N GLU A 140 -18.39 7.03 -3.31
CA GLU A 140 -19.55 7.48 -4.08
C GLU A 140 -19.22 7.63 -5.57
N CYS A 141 -17.93 7.57 -5.90
CA CYS A 141 -17.45 7.65 -7.27
C CYS A 141 -17.96 6.43 -8.05
N ARG A 142 -18.83 6.66 -9.04
CA ARG A 142 -19.27 5.61 -9.96
C ARG A 142 -18.08 5.17 -10.84
N ARG A 143 -18.03 3.86 -11.12
CA ARG A 143 -16.96 3.23 -11.91
C ARG A 143 -16.99 3.64 -13.37
#